data_AF-A0A7K4FLQ2-F1
#
_entry.id   AF-A0A7K4FLQ2-F1
#
_cell.length_a   1.000
_cell.length_b   1.000
_cell.length_c   1.000
_cell.angle_alpha   90.00
_cell.angle_beta   90.00
_cell.angle_gamma   90.00
#
_symmetry.space_group_name_H-M   'P 1'
#
loop_
_entity.id
_entity.type
_entity.pdbx_description
1 polymer ?
#
loop_
_entity_poly.entity_id
_entity_poly.type
_entity_poly.pdbx_seq_one_letter_code
_entity_poly.pdbx_strand_id
1 'polypeptide(L)'
;IFATIITQTGLSGLIISTEYSAIVFIGFALPGYWLATFTLDKLGRKPIQMTGFVMLAVTYGILALFPVLDTPSFVVEFIAVYGISYFFMMFGPNVTTFVYPPEVFPATTRGFGTGISAAGAKTGAFIGTFVDVFIIATGLSALMTVLAVLSIAALIITILCLPEPKGRAMEEISREKEYTKTIN
;
A
#
# COMPACT_ATOMS: atom_id res chain seq x y z
N ILE A 1 1.30 -23.88 3.03
CA ILE A 1 0.16 -22.96 2.80
C ILE A 1 -0.54 -23.27 1.47
N PHE A 2 0.04 -23.00 0.29
CA PHE A 2 -0.58 -23.39 -1.00
C PHE A 2 -0.87 -24.89 -1.13
N ALA A 3 0.08 -25.76 -0.76
CA ALA A 3 -0.15 -27.21 -0.75
C ALA A 3 -1.24 -27.61 0.27
N THR A 4 -1.29 -26.95 1.42
CA THR A 4 -2.27 -27.22 2.50
C THR A 4 -3.69 -26.81 2.10
N ILE A 5 -3.84 -25.68 1.39
CA ILE A 5 -5.13 -25.18 0.86
C ILE A 5 -5.65 -26.08 -0.27
N ILE A 6 -4.76 -26.55 -1.17
CA ILE A 6 -5.12 -27.51 -2.22
C ILE A 6 -5.61 -28.83 -1.58
N THR A 7 -5.01 -29.24 -0.46
CA THR A 7 -5.34 -30.52 0.20
C THR A 7 -6.61 -30.44 1.08
N GLN A 8 -6.95 -29.28 1.66
CA GLN A 8 -8.13 -29.14 2.53
C GLN A 8 -9.42 -28.67 1.83
N THR A 9 -9.33 -27.97 0.70
CA THR A 9 -10.51 -27.35 0.04
C THR A 9 -10.73 -27.72 -1.43
N GLY A 10 -9.76 -28.40 -2.06
CA GLY A 10 -9.81 -28.72 -3.49
C GLY A 10 -9.78 -27.48 -4.40
N LEU A 11 -9.85 -27.70 -5.72
CA LEU A 11 -9.88 -26.63 -6.73
C LEU A 11 -11.08 -25.68 -6.52
N SER A 12 -12.22 -26.21 -6.08
CA SER A 12 -13.45 -25.43 -5.87
C SER A 12 -13.32 -24.39 -4.76
N GLY A 13 -12.69 -24.70 -3.62
CA GLY A 13 -12.51 -23.69 -2.57
C GLY A 13 -11.44 -22.64 -2.89
N LEU A 14 -10.45 -22.98 -3.74
CA LEU A 14 -9.50 -22.00 -4.26
C LEU A 14 -10.20 -21.02 -5.23
N ILE A 15 -11.07 -21.53 -6.09
CA ILE A 15 -11.89 -20.69 -6.99
C ILE A 15 -12.77 -19.75 -6.14
N ILE A 16 -13.41 -20.27 -5.09
CA ILE A 16 -14.31 -19.51 -4.21
C ILE A 16 -13.57 -18.39 -3.44
N SER A 17 -12.39 -18.65 -2.88
CA SER A 17 -11.61 -17.60 -2.21
C SER A 17 -11.08 -16.53 -3.18
N THR A 18 -10.79 -16.93 -4.41
CA THR A 18 -10.30 -16.02 -5.46
C THR A 18 -11.43 -15.13 -6.00
N GLU A 19 -12.64 -15.67 -6.21
CA GLU A 19 -13.81 -14.89 -6.65
C GLU A 19 -14.20 -13.82 -5.62
N TYR A 20 -14.21 -14.14 -4.32
CA TYR A 20 -14.49 -13.14 -3.27
C TYR A 20 -13.46 -12.02 -3.27
N SER A 21 -12.18 -12.38 -3.41
CA SER A 21 -11.09 -11.40 -3.50
C SER A 21 -11.24 -10.52 -4.75
N ALA A 22 -11.65 -11.10 -5.88
CA ALA A 22 -11.89 -10.38 -7.13
C ALA A 22 -13.08 -9.41 -7.04
N ILE A 23 -14.17 -9.82 -6.39
CA ILE A 23 -15.35 -8.96 -6.17
C ILE A 23 -14.98 -7.76 -5.29
N VAL A 24 -14.26 -7.99 -4.20
CA VAL A 24 -13.76 -6.91 -3.34
C VAL A 24 -12.81 -5.98 -4.11
N PHE A 25 -11.95 -6.55 -4.96
CA PHE A 25 -11.07 -5.77 -5.81
C PHE A 25 -11.84 -4.88 -6.80
N ILE A 26 -12.84 -5.42 -7.48
CA ILE A 26 -13.66 -4.64 -8.41
C ILE A 26 -14.47 -3.57 -7.67
N GLY A 27 -15.01 -3.90 -6.50
CA GLY A 27 -15.86 -2.99 -5.72
C GLY A 27 -15.11 -1.85 -5.06
N PHE A 28 -13.88 -2.08 -4.58
CA PHE A 28 -13.13 -1.09 -3.77
C PHE A 28 -11.79 -0.67 -4.39
N ALA A 29 -11.02 -1.59 -4.96
CA ALA A 29 -9.71 -1.23 -5.52
C ALA A 29 -9.80 -0.46 -6.83
N LEU A 30 -10.61 -0.92 -7.79
CA LEU A 30 -10.77 -0.24 -9.07
C LEU A 30 -11.21 1.22 -8.94
N PRO A 31 -12.25 1.57 -8.16
CA PRO A 31 -12.62 2.98 -7.99
C PRO A 31 -11.53 3.77 -7.25
N GLY A 32 -10.78 3.14 -6.33
CA GLY A 32 -9.63 3.75 -5.67
C GLY A 32 -8.52 4.14 -6.66
N TYR A 33 -8.18 3.23 -7.57
CA TYR A 33 -7.22 3.49 -8.65
C TYR A 33 -7.67 4.62 -9.59
N TRP A 34 -8.93 4.57 -10.02
CA TRP A 34 -9.49 5.60 -10.90
C TRP A 34 -9.45 6.98 -10.21
N LEU A 35 -9.88 7.06 -8.96
CA LEU A 35 -9.85 8.33 -8.25
C LEU A 35 -8.41 8.83 -8.07
N ALA A 36 -7.46 7.93 -7.80
CA ALA A 36 -6.06 8.28 -7.66
C ALA A 36 -5.49 8.89 -8.93
N THR A 37 -5.71 8.28 -10.10
CA THR A 37 -5.16 8.83 -11.35
C THR A 37 -5.69 10.24 -11.65
N PHE A 38 -6.98 10.51 -11.40
CA PHE A 38 -7.55 11.85 -11.62
C PHE A 38 -7.10 12.90 -10.60
N THR A 39 -6.82 12.49 -9.36
CA THR A 39 -6.41 13.41 -8.29
C THR A 39 -4.90 13.54 -8.15
N LEU A 40 -4.11 12.59 -8.66
CA LEU A 40 -2.65 12.57 -8.54
C LEU A 40 -1.98 13.76 -9.21
N ASP A 41 -2.50 14.18 -10.34
CA ASP A 41 -2.02 15.39 -11.03
C ASP A 41 -2.53 16.68 -10.38
N LYS A 42 -3.70 16.65 -9.73
CA LYS A 42 -4.32 17.84 -9.12
C LYS A 42 -3.85 18.12 -7.69
N LEU A 43 -3.70 17.10 -6.85
CA LEU A 43 -3.34 17.23 -5.43
C LEU A 43 -1.83 17.12 -5.23
N GLY A 44 -1.15 16.26 -5.99
CA GLY A 44 0.26 15.95 -5.79
C GLY A 44 0.46 14.58 -5.15
N ARG A 45 1.68 14.04 -5.28
CA ARG A 45 2.00 12.66 -4.92
C ARG A 45 2.11 12.48 -3.40
N LYS A 46 2.78 13.41 -2.71
CA LYS A 46 2.99 13.35 -1.25
C LYS A 46 1.68 13.47 -0.44
N PRO A 47 0.76 14.42 -0.72
CA PRO A 47 -0.51 14.51 0.01
C PRO A 47 -1.39 13.27 -0.15
N ILE A 48 -1.39 12.65 -1.34
CA ILE A 48 -2.16 11.42 -1.61
C ILE A 48 -1.60 10.23 -0.84
N GLN A 49 -0.27 10.07 -0.82
CA GLN A 49 0.39 9.04 -0.03
C GLN A 49 0.10 9.21 1.47
N MET A 50 0.17 10.45 1.98
CA MET A 50 -0.14 10.74 3.38
C MET A 50 -1.60 10.45 3.72
N THR A 51 -2.54 10.88 2.88
CA THR A 51 -3.98 10.64 3.11
C THR A 51 -4.28 9.15 3.17
N GLY A 52 -3.68 8.36 2.27
CA GLY A 52 -3.85 6.91 2.30
C GLY A 52 -3.26 6.25 3.54
N PHE A 53 -2.06 6.63 4.00
CA PHE A 53 -1.50 6.08 5.24
C PHE A 53 -2.30 6.49 6.48
N VAL A 54 -2.84 7.71 6.55
CA VAL A 54 -3.72 8.14 7.64
C VAL A 54 -4.98 7.29 7.68
N MET A 55 -5.64 7.10 6.53
CA MET A 55 -6.86 6.29 6.47
C MET A 55 -6.61 4.81 6.76
N LEU A 56 -5.44 4.28 6.38
CA LEU A 56 -5.02 2.93 6.77
C LEU A 56 -4.80 2.80 8.28
N ALA A 57 -4.13 3.77 8.91
CA ALA A 57 -3.94 3.78 10.35
C ALA A 57 -5.27 3.80 11.11
N VAL A 58 -6.22 4.61 10.65
CA VAL A 58 -7.55 4.72 11.27
C VAL A 58 -8.34 3.43 11.08
N THR A 59 -8.43 2.91 9.86
CA THR A 59 -9.24 1.72 9.56
C THR A 59 -8.67 0.46 10.22
N TYR A 60 -7.35 0.24 10.18
CA TYR A 60 -6.72 -0.86 10.91
C TYR A 60 -6.77 -0.67 12.43
N GLY A 61 -6.69 0.57 12.91
CA GLY A 61 -6.90 0.88 14.33
C GLY A 61 -8.31 0.53 14.80
N ILE A 62 -9.35 0.82 14.01
CA ILE A 62 -10.73 0.43 14.30
C ILE A 62 -10.87 -1.10 14.34
N LEU A 63 -10.31 -1.80 13.36
CA LEU A 63 -10.35 -3.27 13.32
C LEU A 63 -9.55 -3.92 14.47
N ALA A 64 -8.48 -3.26 14.93
CA ALA A 64 -7.71 -3.70 16.09
C ALA A 64 -8.49 -3.54 17.40
N LEU A 65 -9.14 -2.39 17.60
CA LEU A 65 -9.86 -2.04 18.83
C LEU A 65 -11.20 -2.76 18.99
N PHE A 66 -11.83 -3.13 17.88
CA PHE A 66 -13.13 -3.81 17.86
C PHE A 66 -13.01 -5.23 17.26
N PRO A 67 -12.37 -6.18 17.96
CA PRO A 67 -12.26 -7.56 17.48
C PRO A 67 -13.61 -8.26 17.32
N VAL A 68 -14.67 -7.74 17.95
CA VAL A 68 -16.06 -8.22 17.81
C VAL A 68 -16.55 -8.12 16.36
N LEU A 69 -15.97 -7.23 15.54
CA LEU A 69 -16.29 -7.12 14.12
C LEU A 69 -15.91 -8.36 13.31
N ASP A 70 -15.02 -9.22 13.82
CA ASP A 70 -14.66 -10.51 13.19
C ASP A 70 -15.71 -11.62 13.46
N THR A 71 -16.81 -11.28 14.14
CA THR A 71 -17.90 -12.24 14.42
C THR A 71 -18.85 -12.30 13.23
N PRO A 72 -19.43 -13.47 12.88
CA PRO A 72 -20.39 -13.61 11.77
C PRO A 72 -21.62 -12.68 11.85
N SER A 73 -21.91 -12.11 13.03
CA SER A 73 -22.98 -11.13 13.24
C SER A 73 -22.69 -9.74 12.69
N PHE A 74 -21.41 -9.37 12.48
CA PHE A 74 -20.96 -8.03 12.08
C PHE A 74 -20.17 -8.03 10.76
N VAL A 75 -20.46 -9.01 9.89
CA VAL A 75 -19.76 -9.20 8.61
C VAL A 75 -19.89 -7.98 7.70
N VAL A 76 -21.05 -7.30 7.72
CA VAL A 76 -21.29 -6.13 6.87
C VAL A 76 -20.41 -4.96 7.29
N GLU A 77 -20.30 -4.71 8.60
CA GLU A 77 -19.47 -3.67 9.18
C GLU A 77 -17.98 -3.95 8.95
N PHE A 78 -17.56 -5.21 9.10
CA PHE A 78 -16.20 -5.63 8.79
C PHE A 78 -15.85 -5.38 7.32
N ILE A 79 -16.72 -5.82 6.39
CA ILE A 79 -16.51 -5.61 4.95
C ILE A 79 -16.50 -4.12 4.61
N ALA A 80 -17.32 -3.29 5.26
CA ALA A 80 -17.32 -1.85 5.04
C ALA A 80 -15.97 -1.22 5.46
N VAL A 81 -15.48 -1.50 6.68
CA VAL A 81 -14.22 -0.93 7.18
C VAL A 81 -13.03 -1.48 6.40
N TYR A 82 -13.00 -2.78 6.12
CA TYR A 82 -11.95 -3.42 5.34
C TYR A 82 -11.97 -3.00 3.86
N GLY A 83 -13.15 -2.82 3.27
CA GLY A 83 -13.31 -2.31 1.91
C GLY A 83 -12.83 -0.87 1.78
N ILE A 84 -13.13 -0.02 2.76
CA ILE A 84 -12.62 1.36 2.82
C ILE A 84 -11.09 1.36 2.94
N SER A 85 -10.51 0.53 3.81
CA SER A 85 -9.05 0.42 3.92
C SER A 85 -8.42 -0.01 2.60
N TYR A 86 -9.03 -0.97 1.91
CA TYR A 86 -8.59 -1.45 0.60
C TYR A 86 -8.66 -0.37 -0.48
N PHE A 87 -9.74 0.42 -0.50
CA PHE A 87 -9.88 1.59 -1.37
C PHE A 87 -8.76 2.60 -1.14
N PHE A 88 -8.49 2.99 0.10
CA PHE A 88 -7.47 4.00 0.43
C PHE A 88 -6.04 3.48 0.23
N MET A 89 -5.81 2.18 0.41
CA MET A 89 -4.55 1.53 0.08
C MET A 89 -4.23 1.67 -1.41
N MET A 90 -5.23 1.45 -2.27
CA MET A 90 -5.10 1.58 -3.72
C MET A 90 -5.01 3.04 -4.13
N PHE A 91 -5.81 3.91 -3.51
CA PHE A 91 -5.82 5.33 -3.80
C PHE A 91 -4.48 6.02 -3.48
N GLY A 92 -3.90 5.69 -2.32
CA GLY A 92 -2.70 6.35 -1.81
C GLY A 92 -1.42 5.56 -2.07
N PRO A 93 -0.94 4.77 -1.09
CA PRO A 93 0.41 4.20 -1.11
C PRO A 93 0.71 3.33 -2.32
N ASN A 94 -0.29 2.60 -2.84
CA ASN A 94 -0.06 1.72 -3.98
C ASN A 94 0.34 2.51 -5.23
N VAL A 95 -0.50 3.45 -5.65
CA VAL A 95 -0.26 4.26 -6.85
C VAL A 95 0.99 5.13 -6.67
N THR A 96 1.14 5.78 -5.51
CA THR A 96 2.28 6.69 -5.31
C THR A 96 3.60 5.93 -5.28
N THR A 97 3.67 4.72 -4.74
CA THR A 97 4.90 3.91 -4.74
C THR A 97 5.41 3.57 -6.15
N PHE A 98 4.52 3.46 -7.14
CA PHE A 98 4.93 3.25 -8.53
C PHE A 98 5.34 4.55 -9.25
N VAL A 99 4.71 5.67 -8.91
CA VAL A 99 4.91 6.96 -9.60
C VAL A 99 6.06 7.78 -8.98
N TYR A 100 6.30 7.68 -7.68
CA TYR A 100 7.31 8.48 -6.98
C TYR A 100 8.75 8.19 -7.43
N PRO A 101 9.21 6.92 -7.49
CA PRO A 101 10.60 6.62 -7.82
C PRO A 101 11.05 7.21 -9.17
N PRO A 102 10.32 7.04 -10.29
CA PRO A 102 10.77 7.61 -11.58
C PRO A 102 10.75 9.15 -11.61
N GLU A 103 9.94 9.81 -10.79
CA GLU A 103 9.88 11.27 -10.69
C GLU A 103 11.02 11.86 -9.85
N VAL A 104 11.52 11.12 -8.86
CA VAL A 104 12.60 11.59 -7.97
C VAL A 104 14.00 11.29 -8.51
N PHE A 105 14.16 10.19 -9.26
CA PHE A 105 15.49 9.83 -9.77
C PHE A 105 15.85 10.55 -11.09
N PRO A 106 17.11 11.03 -11.26
CA PRO A 106 17.61 11.63 -12.50
C PRO A 106 17.47 10.69 -13.69
N ALA A 107 17.21 11.25 -14.88
CA ALA A 107 16.94 10.47 -16.09
C ALA A 107 18.06 9.45 -16.42
N THR A 108 19.31 9.79 -16.11
CA THR A 108 20.50 8.95 -16.32
C THR A 108 20.56 7.74 -15.40
N THR A 109 20.10 7.86 -14.15
CA THR A 109 20.14 6.78 -13.14
C THR A 109 18.77 6.22 -12.79
N ARG A 110 17.70 6.70 -13.45
CA ARG A 110 16.31 6.36 -13.17
C ARG A 110 16.10 4.86 -13.14
N GLY A 111 16.55 4.14 -14.17
CA GLY A 111 16.37 2.68 -14.24
C GLY A 111 17.00 1.90 -13.09
N PHE A 112 18.16 2.34 -12.60
CA PHE A 112 18.83 1.70 -11.47
C PHE A 112 18.16 2.06 -10.13
N GLY A 113 17.83 3.34 -9.92
CA GLY A 113 17.15 3.81 -8.71
C GLY A 113 15.75 3.23 -8.54
N THR A 114 14.95 3.19 -9.61
CA THR A 114 13.62 2.55 -9.58
C THR A 114 13.73 1.04 -9.39
N GLY A 115 14.75 0.40 -9.97
CA GLY A 115 15.02 -1.03 -9.79
C GLY A 115 15.33 -1.40 -8.33
N ILE A 116 16.21 -0.65 -7.66
CA ILE A 116 16.52 -0.86 -6.24
C ILE A 116 15.28 -0.61 -5.37
N SER A 117 14.51 0.44 -5.65
CA SER A 117 13.28 0.73 -4.91
C SER A 117 12.25 -0.40 -5.05
N ALA A 118 12.07 -0.93 -6.26
CA ALA A 118 11.19 -2.07 -6.52
C ALA A 118 11.69 -3.36 -5.85
N ALA A 119 13.01 -3.60 -5.84
CA ALA A 119 13.60 -4.73 -5.14
C ALA A 119 13.35 -4.63 -3.62
N GLY A 120 13.58 -3.45 -3.03
CA GLY A 120 13.30 -3.20 -1.62
C GLY A 120 11.83 -3.42 -1.26
N ALA A 121 10.89 -2.95 -2.10
CA ALA A 121 9.46 -3.21 -1.92
C ALA A 121 9.13 -4.70 -1.95
N LYS A 122 9.70 -5.47 -2.89
CA LYS A 122 9.50 -6.93 -2.98
C LYS A 122 10.10 -7.67 -1.79
N THR A 123 11.30 -7.30 -1.35
CA THR A 123 11.92 -7.88 -0.15
C THR A 123 11.09 -7.59 1.10
N GLY A 124 10.59 -6.37 1.24
CA GLY A 124 9.68 -5.99 2.33
C GLY A 124 8.39 -6.81 2.32
N ALA A 125 7.76 -6.97 1.15
CA ALA A 125 6.55 -7.79 1.00
C ALA A 125 6.81 -9.27 1.35
N PHE A 126 7.96 -9.82 0.94
CA PHE A 126 8.38 -11.16 1.29
C PHE A 126 8.48 -11.32 2.80
N ILE A 127 9.29 -10.49 3.47
CA ILE A 127 9.47 -10.54 4.93
C ILE A 127 8.14 -10.33 5.66
N GLY A 128 7.35 -9.33 5.25
CA GLY A 128 6.04 -9.03 5.82
C GLY A 128 5.10 -10.23 5.77
N THR A 129 5.00 -10.90 4.62
CA THR A 129 4.15 -12.09 4.47
C THR A 129 4.54 -13.21 5.45
N PHE A 130 5.84 -13.43 5.70
CA PHE A 130 6.28 -14.41 6.69
C PHE A 130 5.93 -13.98 8.11
N VAL A 131 6.18 -12.71 8.45
CA VAL A 131 5.89 -12.16 9.78
C VAL A 131 4.39 -12.20 10.08
N ASP A 132 3.55 -11.86 9.11
CA ASP A 132 2.08 -11.88 9.23
C ASP A 132 1.57 -13.27 9.58
N VAL A 133 2.16 -14.34 9.03
CA VAL A 133 1.78 -15.73 9.36
C VAL A 133 2.02 -16.06 10.83
N PHE A 134 3.08 -15.51 11.45
CA PHE A 134 3.32 -15.72 12.87
C PHE A 134 2.41 -14.86 13.74
N ILE A 135 2.12 -13.62 13.33
CA ILE A 135 1.26 -12.72 14.09
C ILE A 135 -0.20 -13.18 14.04
N ILE A 136 -0.68 -13.67 12.90
CA ILE A 136 -2.08 -14.12 12.78
C ILE A 136 -2.37 -15.31 13.70
N ALA A 137 -1.36 -16.12 14.03
CA ALA A 137 -1.49 -17.19 15.02
C ALA A 137 -1.77 -16.67 16.44
N THR A 138 -1.43 -15.42 16.73
CA THR A 138 -1.74 -14.74 18.01
C THR A 138 -3.12 -14.08 18.01
N GLY A 139 -3.75 -13.92 16.84
CA GLY A 139 -5.08 -13.35 16.67
C GLY A 139 -5.14 -12.23 15.62
N LEU A 140 -6.33 -12.05 15.03
CA LEU A 140 -6.55 -11.04 13.99
C LEU A 140 -6.35 -9.61 14.51
N SER A 141 -6.78 -9.32 15.73
CA SER A 141 -6.61 -7.99 16.36
C SER A 141 -5.13 -7.61 16.53
N ALA A 142 -4.26 -8.58 16.85
CA ALA A 142 -2.83 -8.35 16.95
C ALA A 142 -2.23 -7.96 15.59
N LEU A 143 -2.63 -8.67 14.52
CA LEU A 143 -2.23 -8.34 13.15
C LEU A 143 -2.67 -6.93 12.75
N MET A 144 -3.93 -6.58 12.99
CA MET A 144 -4.46 -5.25 12.66
C MET A 144 -3.76 -4.14 13.45
N THR A 145 -3.39 -4.40 14.71
CA THR A 145 -2.62 -3.46 15.53
C THR A 145 -1.24 -3.21 14.94
N VAL A 146 -0.53 -4.27 14.55
CA VAL A 146 0.80 -4.16 13.94
C VAL A 146 0.73 -3.40 12.62
N LEU A 147 -0.25 -3.71 11.77
CA LEU A 147 -0.47 -3.00 10.50
C LEU A 147 -0.82 -1.51 10.71
N ALA A 148 -1.62 -1.19 11.73
CA ALA A 148 -1.92 0.19 12.10
C ALA A 148 -0.64 0.93 12.52
N VAL A 149 0.19 0.34 13.38
CA VAL A 149 1.48 0.94 13.81
C VAL A 149 2.43 1.12 12.63
N LEU A 150 2.56 0.12 11.75
CA LEU A 150 3.39 0.20 10.55
C LEU A 150 2.90 1.30 9.59
N SER A 151 1.59 1.47 9.42
CA SER A 151 1.04 2.53 8.58
C SER A 151 1.33 3.93 9.14
N ILE A 152 1.32 4.11 10.48
CA ILE A 152 1.74 5.36 11.13
C ILE A 152 3.24 5.58 10.95
N ALA A 153 4.07 4.56 11.13
CA ALA A 153 5.51 4.66 10.89
C ALA A 153 5.81 5.05 9.43
N ALA A 154 5.10 4.44 8.47
CA ALA A 154 5.22 4.76 7.05
C ALA A 154 4.75 6.19 6.73
N LEU A 155 3.71 6.69 7.41
CA LEU A 155 3.30 8.09 7.32
C LEU A 155 4.41 9.03 7.78
N ILE A 156 5.03 8.77 8.93
CA ILE A 156 6.12 9.58 9.48
C ILE A 156 7.31 9.58 8.51
N ILE A 157 7.71 8.41 8.00
CA ILE A 157 8.77 8.29 7.01
C ILE A 157 8.43 9.07 5.73
N THR A 158 7.17 9.02 5.27
CA THR A 158 6.72 9.80 4.11
C THR A 158 6.82 11.30 4.35
N ILE A 159 6.50 11.77 5.57
CA ILE A 159 6.59 13.19 5.90
C ILE A 159 8.05 13.65 5.92
N LEU A 160 8.94 12.86 6.55
CA LEU A 160 10.34 13.22 6.78
C LEU A 160 11.24 13.02 5.55
N CYS A 161 11.08 11.91 4.83
CA CYS A 161 12.03 11.48 3.80
C CYS A 161 11.60 11.84 2.37
N LEU A 162 10.31 12.01 2.09
CA LEU A 162 9.81 12.20 0.71
C LEU A 162 9.63 13.69 0.37
N PRO A 163 10.36 14.24 -0.63
CA PRO A 163 10.19 15.62 -1.09
C PRO A 163 9.01 15.73 -2.07
N GLU A 164 8.10 16.69 -1.89
CA GLU A 164 6.93 16.82 -2.77
C GLU A 164 7.32 17.24 -4.20
N PRO A 165 7.04 16.43 -5.24
CA PRO A 165 7.47 16.72 -6.61
C PRO A 165 6.52 17.66 -7.38
N LYS A 166 5.43 18.13 -6.76
CA LYS A 166 4.43 18.96 -7.43
C LYS A 166 4.95 20.39 -7.63
N GLY A 167 4.90 20.88 -8.88
CA GLY A 167 5.14 22.29 -9.20
C GLY A 167 6.61 22.72 -9.27
N ARG A 168 7.56 21.78 -9.25
CA ARG A 168 8.98 22.07 -9.55
C ARG A 168 9.35 21.40 -10.87
N ALA A 169 10.29 21.99 -11.59
CA ALA A 169 10.79 21.37 -12.82
C ALA A 169 11.37 19.99 -12.50
N MET A 170 11.08 18.99 -13.33
CA MET A 170 11.57 17.61 -13.15
C MET A 170 13.10 17.56 -13.00
N GLU A 171 13.82 18.48 -13.66
CA GLU A 171 15.27 18.67 -13.60
C GLU A 171 15.77 19.13 -12.21
N GLU A 172 14.94 19.83 -11.45
CA GLU A 172 15.28 20.41 -10.15
C GLU A 172 15.02 19.42 -9.00
N ILE A 173 13.96 18.61 -9.12
CA ILE A 173 13.65 17.50 -8.20
C ILE A 173 14.66 16.38 -8.38
N SER A 174 14.98 16.05 -9.63
CA SER A 174 15.91 14.98 -9.97
C SER A 174 17.39 15.40 -9.89
N ARG A 175 17.67 16.65 -9.49
CA ARG A 175 19.02 17.25 -9.38
C ARG A 175 19.89 17.04 -10.63
N GLU A 176 19.27 17.01 -11.80
CA GLU A 176 19.94 16.71 -13.07
C GLU A 176 21.06 17.73 -13.37
N LYS A 177 20.84 19.01 -13.05
CA LYS A 177 21.84 20.09 -13.19
C LYS A 177 23.07 19.92 -12.29
N GLU A 178 22.92 19.29 -11.14
CA GLU A 178 24.04 19.02 -10.22
C GLU A 178 24.84 17.81 -10.70
N TYR A 179 24.16 16.81 -11.27
CA TYR A 179 24.77 15.58 -11.80
C TYR A 179 25.54 15.82 -13.11
N THR A 180 25.03 16.64 -14.03
CA THR A 180 25.75 17.00 -15.26
C THR A 180 27.02 17.82 -14.98
N LYS A 181 27.08 18.52 -13.85
CA LYS A 181 28.23 19.34 -13.44
C LYS A 181 29.36 18.52 -12.80
N THR A 182 29.09 17.29 -12.36
CA THR A 182 30.10 16.36 -11.81
C THR A 182 30.74 15.47 -12.88
N ILE A 183 30.11 15.35 -14.05
CA ILE A 183 30.57 14.49 -15.16
C ILE A 183 31.37 15.29 -16.21
N ASN A 184 31.28 16.63 -16.19
CA ASN A 184 32.15 17.55 -16.94
C ASN A 184 33.24 18.12 -16.03
#